data_AF-A0A7Y9WD73-F1
#
_entry.id   AF-A0A7Y9WD73-F1
#
_cell.length_a   1.000
_cell.length_b   1.000
_cell.length_c   1.000
_cell.angle_alpha   90.00
_cell.angle_beta   90.00
_cell.angle_gamma   90.00
#
_symmetry.space_group_name_H-M   'P 1'
#
loop_
_entity.id
_entity.type
_entity.pdbx_description
1 polymer ?
#
loop_
_entity_poly.entity_id
_entity_poly.type
_entity_poly.pdbx_seq_one_letter_code
_entity_poly.pdbx_strand_id
1 'polypeptide(L)'
;MFVLQLALIGLCIALLPLSYVWVKADDNKFRKLVWLTTFLTLDLVMFGGFTRLTDSGLGCPDWPGCYGTSSPFIAHAAISAAHQLMPTGPVSLTKAWIEMIHRYFAMAIGVLIIAQTIIAWTARIKRRPLHVSPWWPTSLLLLILVQGAFGAWTVTMKLQPIIVTTHLLLGLALLGTLGWLAARQTPLPAYEPEAARWRVAALAGPRAAGRADRVGRLGQHQLRGARLYRLPDLQRPMGSADGLRARFPPVARARHDRRRRDDHAGRAGGDPLDAPHVCDRGGRVSGLVCVETAPFRVAPAAGEWRAAGGADPVHHRLVEHRSAMAVAHCSGA
;
A
#
# COMPACT_ATOMS: atom_id res chain seq x y z
N MET A 1 10.44 7.40 25.85
CA MET A 1 9.08 7.00 26.30
C MET A 1 7.97 7.56 25.40
N PHE A 2 8.01 8.83 24.96
CA PHE A 2 6.95 9.43 24.15
C PHE A 2 6.77 8.81 22.74
N VAL A 3 7.83 8.29 22.10
CA VAL A 3 7.72 7.61 20.79
C VAL A 3 6.82 6.38 20.86
N LEU A 4 6.90 5.60 21.95
CA LEU A 4 6.01 4.47 22.17
C LEU A 4 4.55 4.94 22.33
N GLN A 5 4.32 6.03 23.04
CA GLN A 5 2.98 6.62 23.17
C GLN A 5 2.43 7.05 21.80
N LEU A 6 3.25 7.69 20.96
CA LEU A 6 2.86 8.05 19.59
C LEU A 6 2.49 6.83 18.75
N ALA A 7 3.31 5.77 18.82
CA ALA A 7 3.02 4.51 18.13
C ALA A 7 1.69 3.89 18.62
N LEU A 8 1.43 3.92 19.93
CA LEU A 8 0.17 3.46 20.51
C LEU A 8 -1.02 4.32 20.06
N ILE A 9 -0.90 5.65 20.02
CA ILE A 9 -1.95 6.55 19.53
C ILE A 9 -2.28 6.22 18.07
N GLY A 10 -1.25 6.11 17.20
CA GLY A 10 -1.43 5.76 15.80
C GLY A 10 -2.10 4.40 15.63
N LEU A 11 -1.69 3.41 16.42
CA LEU A 11 -2.31 2.08 16.44
C LEU A 11 -3.77 2.14 16.89
N CYS A 12 -4.08 2.83 17.99
CA CYS A 12 -5.45 2.98 18.50
C CYS A 12 -6.38 3.62 17.47
N ILE A 13 -5.91 4.68 16.78
CA ILE A 13 -6.69 5.32 15.72
C ILE A 13 -6.91 4.35 14.55
N ALA A 14 -5.90 3.58 14.15
CA ALA A 14 -6.01 2.58 13.09
C ALA A 14 -6.90 1.38 13.45
N LEU A 15 -7.03 1.03 14.73
CA LEU A 15 -7.90 -0.05 15.19
C LEU A 15 -9.39 0.26 14.96
N LEU A 16 -9.79 1.53 14.90
CA LEU A 16 -11.18 1.92 14.57
C LEU A 16 -11.59 1.47 13.16
N PRO A 17 -10.92 1.89 12.07
CA PRO A 17 -11.23 1.39 10.72
C PRO A 17 -10.96 -0.11 10.55
N LEU A 18 -9.94 -0.67 11.21
CA LEU A 18 -9.69 -2.12 11.17
C LEU A 18 -10.85 -2.90 11.81
N SER A 19 -11.29 -2.53 13.01
CA SER A 19 -12.41 -3.21 13.67
C SER A 19 -13.69 -3.08 12.84
N TYR A 20 -13.96 -1.92 12.25
CA TYR A 20 -15.09 -1.73 11.33
C TYR A 20 -15.06 -2.72 10.14
N VAL A 21 -13.91 -2.89 9.49
CA VAL A 21 -13.76 -3.82 8.36
C VAL A 21 -13.94 -5.28 8.79
N TRP A 22 -13.50 -5.66 10.00
CA TRP A 22 -13.57 -7.04 10.45
C TRP A 22 -14.90 -7.45 11.06
N VAL A 23 -15.63 -6.52 11.68
CA VAL A 23 -16.97 -6.73 12.25
C VAL A 23 -18.04 -6.81 11.16
N LYS A 24 -17.90 -6.06 10.05
CA LYS A 24 -18.83 -6.14 8.92
C LYS A 24 -18.77 -7.52 8.23
N ALA A 25 -19.92 -8.15 8.08
CA ALA A 25 -20.10 -9.40 7.33
C ALA A 25 -20.04 -9.16 5.82
N ASP A 26 -18.83 -8.98 5.28
CA ASP A 26 -18.60 -8.87 3.84
C ASP A 26 -17.50 -9.82 3.41
N ASP A 27 -17.70 -10.39 2.23
CA ASP A 27 -16.86 -11.42 1.67
C ASP A 27 -15.47 -10.90 1.29
N ASN A 28 -15.35 -9.61 0.94
CA ASN A 28 -14.08 -9.02 0.51
C ASN A 28 -13.56 -7.94 1.47
N LYS A 29 -13.11 -8.40 2.64
CA LYS A 29 -12.48 -7.56 3.68
C LYS A 29 -11.26 -6.79 3.16
N PHE A 30 -10.45 -7.40 2.29
CA PHE A 30 -9.26 -6.74 1.72
C PHE A 30 -9.65 -5.56 0.84
N ARG A 31 -10.61 -5.73 -0.08
CA ARG A 31 -11.14 -4.64 -0.91
C ARG A 31 -11.66 -3.48 -0.06
N LYS A 32 -12.42 -3.77 1.00
CA LYS A 32 -12.90 -2.74 1.93
C LYS A 32 -11.78 -1.99 2.61
N LEU A 33 -10.77 -2.71 3.11
CA LEU A 33 -9.62 -2.10 3.75
C LEU A 33 -8.88 -1.14 2.80
N VAL A 34 -8.68 -1.55 1.54
CA VAL A 34 -8.02 -0.71 0.53
C VAL A 34 -8.85 0.55 0.23
N TRP A 35 -10.16 0.42 0.00
CA TRP A 35 -11.04 1.58 -0.24
C TRP A 35 -11.11 2.53 0.95
N LEU A 36 -11.23 1.98 2.16
CA LEU A 36 -11.23 2.77 3.39
C LEU A 36 -9.91 3.51 3.58
N THR A 37 -8.78 2.84 3.35
CA THR A 37 -7.45 3.48 3.42
C THR A 37 -7.28 4.54 2.33
N THR A 38 -7.85 4.33 1.15
CA THR A 38 -7.84 5.32 0.05
C THR A 38 -8.62 6.57 0.45
N PHE A 39 -9.83 6.40 0.98
CA PHE A 39 -10.67 7.50 1.47
C PHE A 39 -9.98 8.28 2.59
N LEU A 40 -9.45 7.60 3.61
CA LEU A 40 -8.72 8.24 4.71
C LEU A 40 -7.45 8.95 4.24
N THR A 41 -6.76 8.41 3.23
CA THR A 41 -5.60 9.09 2.61
C THR A 41 -6.01 10.34 1.86
N LEU A 42 -7.13 10.32 1.14
CA LEU A 42 -7.68 11.51 0.49
C LEU A 42 -7.99 12.60 1.53
N ASP A 43 -8.67 12.24 2.61
CA ASP A 43 -8.98 13.16 3.71
C ASP A 43 -7.70 13.71 4.35
N LEU A 44 -6.67 12.87 4.55
CA LEU A 44 -5.38 13.33 5.09
C LEU A 44 -4.67 14.31 4.16
N VAL A 45 -4.73 14.12 2.84
CA VAL A 45 -4.16 15.05 1.86
C VAL A 45 -4.90 16.39 1.91
N MET A 46 -6.23 16.37 1.97
CA MET A 46 -7.04 17.59 2.15
C MET A 46 -6.70 18.29 3.47
N PHE A 47 -6.58 17.54 4.56
CA PHE A 47 -6.19 18.06 5.87
C PHE A 47 -4.76 18.63 5.86
N GLY A 48 -3.83 18.04 5.10
CA GLY A 48 -2.50 18.60 4.87
C GLY A 48 -2.52 19.93 4.10
N GLY A 49 -3.45 20.09 3.16
CA GLY A 49 -3.73 21.39 2.55
C GLY A 49 -4.21 22.41 3.58
N PHE A 50 -5.12 22.00 4.47
CA PHE A 50 -5.61 22.82 5.57
C PHE A 50 -4.50 23.23 6.56
N THR A 51 -3.58 22.32 6.93
CA THR A 51 -2.46 22.66 7.83
C THR A 51 -1.54 23.72 7.22
N ARG A 52 -1.35 23.70 5.90
CA ARG A 52 -0.60 24.72 5.17
C ARG A 52 -1.35 26.04 5.07
N LEU A 53 -2.63 26.02 4.71
CA LEU A 53 -3.45 27.24 4.56
C LEU A 53 -3.71 27.98 5.87
N THR A 54 -3.60 27.29 7.00
CA THR A 54 -3.71 27.87 8.35
C THR A 54 -2.36 28.24 8.97
N ASP A 55 -1.26 28.11 8.22
CA ASP A 55 0.12 28.31 8.69
C ASP A 55 0.44 27.52 9.97
N SER A 56 -0.14 26.32 10.09
CA SER A 56 0.02 25.45 11.27
C SER A 56 1.21 24.50 11.16
N GLY A 57 1.90 24.44 10.01
CA GLY A 57 3.00 23.50 9.76
C GLY A 57 4.29 23.72 10.55
N LEU A 58 4.31 24.71 11.45
CA LEU A 58 5.41 25.00 12.39
C LEU A 58 4.88 25.19 13.82
N GLY A 59 3.71 24.60 14.13
CA GLY A 59 3.12 24.64 15.47
C GLY A 59 3.91 23.80 16.48
N CYS A 60 4.63 22.78 16.00
CA CYS A 60 5.53 21.95 16.79
C CYS A 60 6.96 22.02 16.20
N PRO A 61 7.99 22.35 17.00
CA PRO A 61 9.35 22.56 16.48
C PRO A 61 10.13 21.27 16.19
N ASP A 62 9.65 20.14 16.68
CA ASP A 62 10.30 18.82 16.61
C ASP A 62 9.42 17.78 15.90
N TRP A 63 10.05 16.66 15.54
CA TRP A 63 9.40 15.50 14.95
C TRP A 63 9.98 14.22 15.56
N PRO A 64 9.18 13.18 15.85
CA PRO A 64 7.75 13.00 15.57
C PRO A 64 6.80 13.62 16.60
N GLY A 65 7.33 14.11 17.73
CA GLY A 65 6.56 14.68 18.83
C GLY A 65 6.28 16.18 18.70
N CYS A 66 5.89 16.78 19.82
CA CYS A 66 5.73 18.23 19.99
C CYS A 66 6.32 18.64 21.35
N TYR A 67 7.33 19.50 21.33
CA TYR A 67 8.19 19.88 22.45
C TYR A 67 8.73 18.66 23.22
N GLY A 68 9.17 17.61 22.52
CA GLY A 68 9.70 16.39 23.13
C GLY A 68 8.64 15.50 23.80
N THR A 69 7.35 15.80 23.58
CA THR A 69 6.21 15.04 24.13
C THR A 69 5.35 14.46 23.01
N SER A 70 4.44 13.55 23.36
CA SER A 70 3.53 12.90 22.40
C SER A 70 2.29 13.72 22.09
N SER A 71 1.98 14.80 22.81
CA SER A 71 0.73 15.56 22.65
C SER A 71 0.88 17.03 23.07
N PRO A 72 0.25 17.98 22.33
CA PRO A 72 0.21 19.39 22.71
C PRO A 72 -0.40 19.63 24.09
N PHE A 73 -1.25 18.72 24.58
CA PHE A 73 -1.78 18.78 25.95
C PHE A 73 -0.68 18.69 27.00
N ILE A 74 0.27 17.77 26.84
CA ILE A 74 1.40 17.58 27.75
C ILE A 74 2.39 18.73 27.60
N ALA A 75 2.61 19.19 26.36
CA ALA A 75 3.48 20.32 26.04
C ALA A 75 2.84 21.71 26.28
N HIS A 76 1.64 21.80 26.87
CA HIS A 76 0.86 23.04 26.92
C HIS A 76 1.63 24.21 27.57
N ALA A 77 2.39 23.94 28.63
CA ALA A 77 3.21 24.96 29.31
C ALA A 77 4.31 25.52 28.38
N ALA A 78 5.04 24.65 27.68
CA ALA A 78 6.09 25.05 26.74
C ALA A 78 5.53 25.81 25.53
N ILE A 79 4.40 25.36 25.00
CA ILE A 79 3.69 26.03 23.90
C ILE A 79 3.20 27.42 24.34
N SER A 80 2.61 27.53 25.53
CA SER A 80 2.11 28.81 26.05
C SER A 80 3.24 29.80 26.31
N ALA A 81 4.36 29.34 26.87
CA ALA A 81 5.55 30.16 27.06
C ALA A 81 6.10 30.66 25.71
N ALA A 82 6.23 29.78 24.71
CA ALA A 82 6.68 30.16 23.38
C ALA A 82 5.72 31.16 22.69
N HIS A 83 4.41 30.96 22.84
CA HIS A 83 3.40 31.87 22.30
C HIS A 83 3.42 33.24 22.98
N GLN A 84 3.66 33.31 24.29
CA GLN A 84 3.80 34.59 25.02
C GLN A 84 5.02 35.40 24.57
N LEU A 85 6.13 34.73 24.24
CA LEU A 85 7.33 35.38 23.73
C LEU A 85 7.14 35.96 22.32
N MET A 86 6.30 35.32 21.50
CA MET A 86 6.01 35.76 20.13
C MET A 86 4.53 35.53 19.77
N PRO A 87 3.61 36.42 20.19
CA PRO A 87 2.16 36.24 20.00
C PRO A 87 1.73 36.17 18.54
N THR A 88 2.42 36.88 17.65
CA THR A 88 2.21 36.86 16.19
C THR A 88 3.00 35.77 15.47
N GLY A 89 3.68 34.91 16.22
CA GLY A 89 4.56 33.87 15.70
C GLY A 89 3.84 32.66 15.11
N PRO A 90 4.63 31.66 14.65
CA PRO A 90 4.09 30.43 14.07
C PRO A 90 3.48 29.48 15.10
N VAL A 91 3.77 29.67 16.39
CA VAL A 91 3.35 28.75 17.46
C VAL A 91 2.11 29.28 18.16
N SER A 92 1.09 28.43 18.26
CA SER A 92 -0.04 28.57 19.18
C SER A 92 -0.58 27.17 19.52
N LEU A 93 -1.38 27.06 20.59
CA LEU A 93 -1.96 25.77 20.97
C LEU A 93 -2.81 25.16 19.84
N THR A 94 -3.59 25.98 19.15
CA THR A 94 -4.42 25.56 18.02
C THR A 94 -3.58 25.05 16.87
N LYS A 95 -2.52 25.77 16.49
CA LYS A 95 -1.62 25.36 15.39
C LYS A 95 -0.89 24.05 15.73
N ALA A 96 -0.41 23.90 16.96
CA ALA A 96 0.22 22.67 17.43
C ALA A 96 -0.73 21.46 17.37
N TRP A 97 -2.00 21.65 17.73
CA TRP A 97 -3.02 20.60 17.59
C TRP A 97 -3.31 20.23 16.14
N ILE A 98 -3.47 21.22 15.26
CA ILE A 98 -3.68 20.98 13.82
C ILE A 98 -2.53 20.14 13.25
N GLU A 99 -1.29 20.50 13.57
CA GLU A 99 -0.11 19.77 13.11
C GLU A 99 -0.05 18.34 13.68
N MET A 100 -0.28 18.17 14.98
CA MET A 100 -0.22 16.85 15.63
C MET A 100 -1.34 15.92 15.18
N ILE A 101 -2.55 16.42 14.92
CA ILE A 101 -3.65 15.62 14.36
C ILE A 101 -3.27 15.07 12.98
N HIS A 102 -2.63 15.88 12.13
CA HIS A 102 -2.15 15.44 10.83
C HIS A 102 -1.15 14.29 10.98
N ARG A 103 -0.20 14.43 11.92
CA ARG A 103 0.81 13.40 12.23
C ARG A 103 0.17 12.11 12.76
N TYR A 104 -0.84 12.20 13.65
CA TYR A 104 -1.53 11.02 14.16
C TYR A 104 -2.26 10.24 13.07
N PHE A 105 -2.97 10.94 12.18
CA PHE A 105 -3.65 10.31 11.05
C PHE A 105 -2.67 9.72 10.04
N ALA A 106 -1.54 10.38 9.78
CA ALA A 106 -0.47 9.82 8.96
C ALA A 106 0.06 8.49 9.53
N MET A 107 0.29 8.42 10.85
CA MET A 107 0.68 7.17 11.52
C MET A 107 -0.39 6.09 11.41
N ALA A 108 -1.67 6.44 11.59
CA ALA A 108 -2.77 5.49 11.46
C ALA A 108 -2.84 4.90 10.03
N ILE A 109 -2.69 5.72 8.99
CA ILE A 109 -2.63 5.25 7.60
C ILE A 109 -1.44 4.33 7.37
N GLY A 110 -0.27 4.64 7.94
CA GLY A 110 0.89 3.76 7.92
C GLY A 110 0.57 2.36 8.48
N VAL A 111 -0.11 2.29 9.62
CA VAL A 111 -0.58 1.02 10.22
C VAL A 111 -1.55 0.28 9.29
N LEU A 112 -2.48 0.98 8.63
CA LEU A 112 -3.39 0.36 7.65
C LEU A 112 -2.67 -0.21 6.44
N ILE A 113 -1.63 0.46 5.94
CA ILE A 113 -0.79 -0.03 4.83
C ILE A 113 0.05 -1.24 5.27
N ILE A 114 0.56 -1.24 6.52
CA ILE A 114 1.22 -2.40 7.11
C ILE A 114 0.26 -3.59 7.17
N ALA A 115 -0.98 -3.38 7.64
CA ALA A 115 -1.99 -4.43 7.68
C ALA A 115 -2.28 -5.02 6.28
N GLN A 116 -2.44 -4.16 5.26
CA GLN A 116 -2.61 -4.61 3.87
C GLN A 116 -1.42 -5.45 3.39
N THR A 117 -0.19 -5.03 3.71
CA THR A 117 1.04 -5.73 3.36
C THR A 117 1.09 -7.10 4.02
N ILE A 118 0.83 -7.18 5.32
CA ILE A 118 0.79 -8.44 6.08
C ILE A 118 -0.26 -9.38 5.51
N ILE A 119 -1.47 -8.90 5.20
CA ILE A 119 -2.55 -9.71 4.65
C ILE A 119 -2.17 -10.29 3.28
N ALA A 120 -1.60 -9.46 2.39
CA ALA A 120 -1.21 -9.90 1.06
C ALA A 120 -0.07 -10.93 1.09
N TRP A 121 0.96 -10.71 1.90
CA TRP A 121 2.05 -11.67 2.08
C TRP A 121 1.58 -12.95 2.78
N THR A 122 0.74 -12.84 3.80
CA THR A 122 0.16 -14.01 4.49
C THR A 122 -0.67 -14.85 3.53
N ALA A 123 -1.49 -14.23 2.66
CA ALA A 123 -2.25 -14.93 1.64
C ALA A 123 -1.32 -15.65 0.64
N ARG A 124 -0.23 -14.99 0.20
CA ARG A 124 0.76 -15.57 -0.72
C ARG A 124 1.51 -16.77 -0.12
N ILE A 125 1.90 -16.69 1.16
CA ILE A 125 2.61 -17.75 1.89
C ILE A 125 1.67 -18.92 2.15
N LYS A 126 0.45 -18.64 2.65
CA LYS A 126 -0.56 -19.66 2.96
C LYS A 126 -1.36 -20.15 1.75
N ARG A 127 -1.00 -19.74 0.53
CA ARG A 127 -1.67 -20.07 -0.75
C ARG A 127 -3.19 -19.84 -0.70
N ARG A 128 -3.63 -18.80 0.01
CA ARG A 128 -5.05 -18.41 0.05
C ARG A 128 -5.44 -17.66 -1.23
N PRO A 129 -6.69 -17.81 -1.71
CA PRO A 129 -7.15 -17.10 -2.89
C PRO A 129 -7.25 -15.60 -2.60
N LEU A 130 -6.28 -14.83 -3.09
CA LEU A 130 -6.30 -13.37 -3.11
C LEU A 130 -5.73 -12.93 -4.46
N HIS A 131 -6.54 -12.30 -5.31
CA HIS A 131 -6.17 -11.93 -6.67
C HIS A 131 -5.36 -10.61 -6.70
N VAL A 132 -4.34 -10.51 -5.84
CA VAL A 132 -3.50 -9.33 -5.66
C VAL A 132 -2.06 -9.75 -5.49
N SER A 133 -1.17 -9.13 -6.27
CA SER A 133 0.26 -9.29 -6.03
C SER A 133 0.66 -8.55 -4.73
N PRO A 134 1.40 -9.19 -3.81
CA PRO A 134 1.82 -8.56 -2.55
C PRO A 134 2.79 -7.39 -2.74
N TRP A 135 3.38 -7.25 -3.93
CA TRP A 135 4.25 -6.14 -4.28
C TRP A 135 3.54 -4.79 -4.35
N TRP A 136 2.22 -4.76 -4.59
CA TRP A 136 1.44 -3.50 -4.57
C TRP A 136 1.34 -2.90 -3.16
N PRO A 137 0.88 -3.62 -2.12
CA PRO A 137 0.99 -3.14 -0.73
C PRO A 137 2.43 -2.85 -0.30
N THR A 138 3.41 -3.62 -0.79
CA THR A 138 4.82 -3.39 -0.45
C THR A 138 5.35 -2.07 -1.02
N SER A 139 4.97 -1.70 -2.26
CA SER A 139 5.33 -0.40 -2.82
C SER A 139 4.63 0.75 -2.10
N LEU A 140 3.36 0.57 -1.68
CA LEU A 140 2.65 1.53 -0.82
C LEU A 140 3.36 1.71 0.53
N LEU A 141 3.85 0.63 1.14
CA LEU A 141 4.62 0.69 2.38
C LEU A 141 5.92 1.48 2.20
N LEU A 142 6.64 1.27 1.08
CA LEU A 142 7.82 2.06 0.77
C LEU A 142 7.47 3.55 0.58
N LEU A 143 6.42 3.85 -0.19
CA LEU A 143 5.96 5.21 -0.44
C LEU A 143 5.58 5.95 0.85
N ILE A 144 4.86 5.32 1.78
CA ILE A 144 4.47 5.98 3.04
C ILE A 144 5.68 6.23 3.96
N LEU A 145 6.72 5.37 3.92
CA LEU A 145 7.96 5.62 4.65
C LEU A 145 8.71 6.83 4.08
N VAL A 146 8.83 6.93 2.76
CA VAL A 146 9.42 8.09 2.09
C VAL A 146 8.57 9.35 2.35
N GLN A 147 7.24 9.24 2.33
CA GLN A 147 6.33 10.32 2.68
C GLN A 147 6.55 10.83 4.11
N GLY A 148 6.73 9.91 5.07
CA GLY A 148 7.03 10.24 6.46
C GLY A 148 8.36 10.97 6.61
N ALA A 149 9.41 10.54 5.89
CA ALA A 149 10.70 11.23 5.86
C ALA A 149 10.58 12.67 5.32
N PHE A 150 9.89 12.85 4.19
CA PHE A 150 9.61 14.19 3.66
C PHE A 150 8.75 15.03 4.61
N GLY A 151 7.80 14.40 5.32
CA GLY A 151 7.00 15.06 6.35
C GLY A 151 7.87 15.62 7.48
N ALA A 152 8.83 14.83 7.97
CA ALA A 152 9.81 15.32 8.95
C ALA A 152 10.68 16.47 8.41
N TRP A 153 11.06 16.41 7.13
CA TRP A 153 11.79 17.50 6.47
C TRP A 153 10.96 18.78 6.31
N THR A 154 9.64 18.70 6.15
CA THR A 154 8.81 19.92 6.09
C THR A 154 8.95 20.78 7.36
N VAL A 155 9.09 20.16 8.52
CA VAL A 155 9.22 20.86 9.81
C VAL A 155 10.67 21.27 10.05
N THR A 156 11.61 20.33 9.92
CA THR A 156 13.04 20.56 10.18
C THR A 156 13.68 21.56 9.20
N MET A 157 13.16 21.66 7.97
CA MET A 157 13.59 22.63 6.95
C MET A 157 12.65 23.83 6.82
N LYS A 158 11.85 24.14 7.85
CA LYS A 158 11.03 25.36 7.94
C LYS A 158 10.14 25.59 6.71
N LEU A 159 9.45 24.55 6.26
CA LEU A 159 8.46 24.57 5.17
C LEU A 159 9.01 25.05 3.81
N GLN A 160 10.30 24.78 3.52
CA GLN A 160 10.93 25.06 2.23
C GLN A 160 10.05 24.59 1.05
N PRO A 161 9.76 25.44 0.04
CA PRO A 161 8.78 25.15 -1.00
C PRO A 161 9.05 23.85 -1.77
N ILE A 162 10.32 23.54 -2.06
CA ILE A 162 10.69 22.31 -2.79
C ILE A 162 10.33 21.07 -1.96
N ILE A 163 10.62 21.06 -0.66
CA ILE A 163 10.33 19.93 0.23
C ILE A 163 8.83 19.75 0.41
N VAL A 164 8.09 20.84 0.65
CA VAL A 164 6.62 20.77 0.83
C VAL A 164 5.92 20.32 -0.45
N THR A 165 6.36 20.83 -1.61
CA THR A 165 5.81 20.41 -2.91
C THR A 165 6.12 18.93 -3.16
N THR A 166 7.35 18.49 -2.87
CA THR A 166 7.73 17.08 -3.03
C THR A 166 6.93 16.17 -2.10
N HIS A 167 6.71 16.58 -0.84
CA HIS A 167 5.85 15.87 0.10
C HIS A 167 4.40 15.77 -0.43
N LEU A 168 3.84 16.84 -1.01
CA LEU A 168 2.52 16.79 -1.63
C LEU A 168 2.48 15.83 -2.83
N LEU A 169 3.46 15.91 -3.74
CA LEU A 169 3.54 15.05 -4.92
C LEU A 169 3.66 13.57 -4.55
N LEU A 170 4.48 13.24 -3.55
CA LEU A 170 4.59 11.89 -3.01
C LEU A 170 3.27 11.43 -2.35
N GLY A 171 2.56 12.33 -1.64
CA GLY A 171 1.24 12.07 -1.09
C GLY A 171 0.19 11.78 -2.16
N LEU A 172 0.21 12.52 -3.27
CA LEU A 172 -0.66 12.27 -4.43
C LEU A 172 -0.30 10.96 -5.14
N ALA A 173 0.99 10.61 -5.23
CA ALA A 173 1.43 9.32 -5.77
C ALA A 173 0.97 8.14 -4.89
N LEU A 174 1.05 8.29 -3.56
CA LEU A 174 0.51 7.31 -2.60
C LEU A 174 -1.00 7.15 -2.78
N LEU A 175 -1.75 8.26 -2.83
CA LEU A 175 -3.20 8.27 -3.05
C LEU A 175 -3.58 7.62 -4.39
N GLY A 176 -2.88 7.98 -5.47
CA GLY A 176 -3.10 7.41 -6.80
C GLY A 176 -2.83 5.90 -6.84
N THR A 177 -1.77 5.44 -6.16
CA THR A 177 -1.43 4.01 -6.08
C THR A 177 -2.45 3.24 -5.24
N LEU A 178 -2.94 3.82 -4.13
CA LEU A 178 -4.04 3.26 -3.34
C LEU A 178 -5.33 3.18 -4.16
N GLY A 179 -5.70 4.25 -4.86
CA GLY A 179 -6.87 4.29 -5.73
C GLY A 179 -6.78 3.28 -6.87
N TRP A 180 -5.60 3.12 -7.47
CA TRP A 180 -5.34 2.08 -8.46
C TRP A 180 -5.53 0.68 -7.88
N LEU A 181 -4.95 0.40 -6.71
CA LEU A 181 -5.13 -0.89 -6.03
C LEU A 181 -6.62 -1.14 -5.72
N ALA A 182 -7.34 -0.13 -5.24
CA ALA A 182 -8.76 -0.17 -4.94
C ALA A 182 -9.60 -0.49 -6.18
N ALA A 183 -9.29 0.16 -7.31
CA ALA A 183 -9.93 -0.11 -8.59
C ALA A 183 -9.68 -1.54 -9.06
N ARG A 184 -8.45 -2.07 -8.94
CA ARG A 184 -8.15 -3.47 -9.28
C ARG A 184 -8.87 -4.48 -8.40
N GLN A 185 -9.27 -4.10 -7.18
CA GLN A 185 -10.09 -4.95 -6.31
C GLN A 185 -11.57 -4.91 -6.64
N THR A 186 -12.01 -3.99 -7.49
CA THR A 186 -13.42 -3.80 -7.82
C THR A 186 -13.76 -4.63 -9.06
N PRO A 187 -14.66 -5.62 -8.96
CA PRO A 187 -15.13 -6.37 -10.12
C PRO A 187 -15.73 -5.40 -11.15
N LEU A 188 -15.46 -5.65 -12.43
CA LEU A 188 -16.19 -4.95 -13.48
C LEU A 188 -17.69 -5.22 -13.31
N PRO A 189 -18.56 -4.20 -13.41
CA PRO A 189 -19.99 -4.44 -13.41
C PRO A 189 -20.33 -5.43 -14.53
N ALA A 190 -21.25 -6.35 -14.25
CA ALA A 190 -21.74 -7.27 -15.27
C ALA A 190 -22.25 -6.45 -16.47
N TYR A 191 -21.98 -6.95 -17.68
CA TYR A 191 -22.51 -6.34 -18.88
C TYR A 191 -24.04 -6.46 -18.86
N GLU A 192 -24.72 -5.36 -18.57
CA GLU A 192 -26.16 -5.26 -18.70
C GLU A 192 -26.50 -4.88 -20.15
N PRO A 193 -27.09 -5.78 -20.96
CA PRO A 193 -27.47 -5.48 -22.34
C PRO A 193 -28.45 -4.29 -22.42
N GLU A 194 -29.23 -4.07 -21.37
CA GLU A 194 -30.10 -2.89 -21.24
C GLU A 194 -29.33 -1.57 -21.03
N ALA A 195 -28.11 -1.59 -20.50
CA ALA A 195 -27.26 -0.40 -20.43
C ALA A 195 -26.63 -0.07 -21.79
N ALA A 196 -26.49 -1.06 -22.68
CA ALA A 196 -25.97 -0.87 -24.03
C ALA A 196 -26.88 0.01 -24.90
N ARG A 197 -28.21 -0.05 -24.71
CA ARG A 197 -29.17 0.84 -25.41
C ARG A 197 -28.94 2.32 -25.08
N TRP A 198 -28.47 2.60 -23.86
CA TRP A 198 -28.15 3.95 -23.41
C TRP A 198 -26.75 4.41 -23.84
N ARG A 199 -25.86 3.52 -24.30
CA ARG A 199 -24.56 3.91 -24.89
C ARG A 199 -24.78 4.71 -26.16
N VAL A 200 -25.74 4.32 -27.00
CA VAL A 200 -26.12 5.07 -28.21
C VAL A 200 -26.75 6.42 -27.82
N ALA A 201 -27.60 6.46 -26.79
CA ALA A 201 -28.18 7.71 -26.29
C ALA A 201 -27.15 8.67 -25.65
N ALA A 202 -26.16 8.11 -24.93
CA ALA A 202 -25.07 8.86 -24.32
C ALA A 202 -24.07 9.39 -25.37
N LEU A 203 -23.81 8.62 -26.43
CA LEU A 203 -22.97 9.03 -27.56
C LEU A 203 -23.69 9.98 -28.53
N ALA A 204 -25.01 9.88 -28.66
CA ALA A 204 -25.81 10.78 -29.51
C ALA A 204 -25.98 12.19 -28.93
N GLY A 205 -25.62 12.39 -27.65
CA GLY A 205 -25.88 13.64 -26.93
C GLY A 205 -27.37 13.99 -26.87
N PRO A 206 -27.75 15.09 -26.18
CA PRO A 206 -29.15 15.49 -26.02
C PRO A 206 -29.90 15.86 -27.32
N ARG A 207 -29.29 15.72 -28.51
CA ARG A 207 -29.92 16.07 -29.79
C ARG A 207 -30.85 14.97 -30.35
N ALA A 208 -30.77 13.73 -29.89
CA ALA A 208 -31.57 12.62 -30.41
C ALA A 208 -32.85 12.30 -29.58
N ALA A 209 -32.97 12.85 -28.37
CA ALA A 209 -34.12 12.56 -27.48
C ALA A 209 -35.46 13.10 -28.02
N GLY A 210 -35.45 14.11 -28.89
CA GLY A 210 -36.65 14.72 -29.46
C GLY A 210 -37.38 13.88 -30.53
N ARG A 211 -36.81 12.75 -30.99
CA ARG A 211 -37.42 11.91 -32.04
C ARG A 211 -37.96 10.56 -31.53
N ALA A 212 -37.49 10.09 -30.37
CA ALA A 212 -37.96 8.83 -29.79
C ALA A 212 -39.38 8.93 -29.20
N ASP A 213 -39.81 10.13 -28.80
CA ASP A 213 -41.11 10.35 -28.15
C ASP A 213 -42.33 10.26 -29.11
N ARG A 214 -42.07 10.21 -30.43
CA ARG A 214 -43.13 10.13 -31.44
C ARG A 214 -43.49 8.69 -31.87
N VAL A 215 -42.65 7.70 -31.60
CA VAL A 215 -42.91 6.29 -31.95
C VAL A 215 -43.60 5.54 -30.81
N GLY A 216 -43.37 5.91 -29.55
CA GLY A 216 -44.04 5.29 -28.39
C GLY A 216 -45.54 5.62 -28.25
N ARG A 217 -46.00 6.72 -28.86
CA ARG A 217 -47.39 7.20 -28.74
C ARG A 217 -48.38 6.52 -29.71
N LEU A 218 -47.89 5.77 -30.70
CA LEU A 218 -48.74 5.01 -31.63
C LEU A 218 -48.98 3.56 -31.17
N GLY A 219 -48.13 3.00 -30.31
CA GLY A 219 -48.29 1.61 -29.82
C GLY A 219 -49.21 1.44 -28.60
N GLN A 220 -49.56 2.53 -27.89
CA GLN A 220 -50.34 2.45 -26.65
C GLN A 220 -51.86 2.45 -26.84
N HIS A 221 -52.37 2.69 -28.06
CA HIS A 221 -53.81 2.64 -28.33
C HIS A 221 -54.34 1.23 -28.62
N GLN A 222 -53.48 0.21 -28.79
CA GLN A 222 -53.91 -1.14 -29.17
C GLN A 222 -54.07 -2.13 -27.99
N LEU A 223 -53.64 -1.77 -26.76
CA LEU A 223 -53.56 -2.72 -25.63
C LEU A 223 -54.62 -2.50 -24.53
N ARG A 224 -55.70 -1.75 -24.79
CA ARG A 224 -56.82 -1.59 -23.83
C ARG A 224 -57.88 -2.71 -23.87
N GLY A 225 -57.65 -3.80 -24.60
CA GLY A 225 -58.65 -4.87 -24.80
C GLY A 225 -58.39 -6.23 -24.13
N ALA A 226 -57.22 -6.50 -23.55
CA ALA A 226 -56.90 -7.84 -23.05
C ALA A 226 -57.31 -8.01 -21.58
N ARG A 227 -58.49 -8.59 -21.40
CA ARG A 227 -59.12 -9.03 -20.15
C ARG A 227 -58.16 -9.86 -19.27
N LEU A 228 -58.01 -9.43 -18.02
CA LEU A 228 -57.32 -10.14 -16.92
C LEU A 228 -57.91 -11.54 -16.70
N TYR A 229 -57.08 -12.58 -16.84
CA TYR A 229 -57.35 -13.88 -16.22
C TYR A 229 -56.60 -13.97 -14.88
N ARG A 230 -57.38 -14.18 -13.83
CA ARG A 230 -57.01 -14.38 -12.43
C ARG A 230 -56.33 -15.74 -12.26
N LEU A 231 -55.08 -15.77 -11.77
CA LEU A 231 -54.42 -17.01 -11.31
C LEU A 231 -54.82 -17.31 -9.86
N PRO A 232 -55.26 -18.53 -9.52
CA PRO A 232 -55.49 -18.92 -8.13
C PRO A 232 -54.19 -19.33 -7.43
N ASP A 233 -54.08 -18.90 -6.17
CA ASP A 233 -53.15 -19.38 -5.15
C ASP A 233 -53.24 -20.90 -4.98
N LEU A 234 -52.10 -21.57 -4.86
CA LEU A 234 -52.05 -22.98 -4.47
C LEU A 234 -50.98 -23.20 -3.40
N GLN A 235 -51.39 -22.92 -2.16
CA GLN A 235 -50.79 -23.44 -0.93
C GLN A 235 -51.03 -24.95 -0.84
N ARG A 236 -50.00 -25.68 -0.39
CA ARG A 236 -49.99 -27.14 -0.11
C ARG A 236 -51.00 -27.53 0.99
N PRO A 237 -51.38 -28.82 1.10
CA PRO A 237 -50.74 -29.64 2.15
C PRO A 237 -50.44 -31.10 1.75
N MET A 238 -49.80 -31.80 2.69
CA MET A 238 -49.16 -33.12 2.64
C MET A 238 -50.11 -34.29 2.35
N GLY A 239 -49.58 -35.33 1.69
CA GLY A 239 -50.21 -36.65 1.55
C GLY A 239 -49.18 -37.75 1.23
N SER A 240 -49.02 -38.65 2.21
CA SER A 240 -48.57 -40.04 2.23
C SER A 240 -47.87 -40.72 1.02
N ALA A 241 -46.91 -41.55 1.42
CA ALA A 241 -46.15 -42.61 0.77
C ALA A 241 -46.78 -43.42 -0.39
N ASP A 242 -45.84 -44.04 -1.11
CA ASP A 242 -45.94 -45.18 -2.02
C ASP A 242 -45.93 -44.90 -3.53
N GLY A 243 -44.87 -45.41 -4.16
CA GLY A 243 -44.84 -45.70 -5.59
C GLY A 243 -44.09 -44.71 -6.47
N LEU A 244 -42.75 -44.78 -6.49
CA LEU A 244 -41.97 -44.86 -7.75
C LEU A 244 -40.47 -45.04 -7.47
N ARG A 245 -40.11 -46.24 -6.99
CA ARG A 245 -38.80 -46.82 -7.31
C ARG A 245 -38.95 -47.55 -8.64
N ALA A 246 -38.52 -46.94 -9.75
CA ALA A 246 -37.97 -47.63 -10.92
C ALA A 246 -37.71 -46.63 -12.05
N ARG A 247 -36.63 -46.89 -12.79
CA ARG A 247 -36.22 -46.28 -14.08
C ARG A 247 -35.35 -45.03 -14.04
N PHE A 248 -34.11 -45.20 -13.56
CA PHE A 248 -32.95 -44.59 -14.21
C PHE A 248 -31.75 -45.56 -14.15
N PRO A 249 -31.21 -46.03 -15.29
CA PRO A 249 -29.94 -46.76 -15.32
C PRO A 249 -28.77 -45.78 -15.13
N PRO A 250 -27.68 -46.18 -14.45
CA PRO A 250 -26.49 -45.33 -14.29
C PRO A 250 -25.68 -45.26 -15.58
N VAL A 251 -25.38 -44.04 -16.03
CA VAL A 251 -24.43 -43.76 -17.12
C VAL A 251 -23.02 -44.02 -16.60
N ALA A 252 -22.43 -45.14 -17.01
CA ALA A 252 -21.02 -45.45 -16.80
C ALA A 252 -20.14 -44.52 -17.66
N ARG A 253 -19.31 -43.69 -17.02
CA ARG A 253 -18.22 -42.98 -17.71
C ARG A 253 -17.01 -43.91 -17.80
N ALA A 254 -16.58 -44.13 -19.04
CA ALA A 254 -15.47 -44.98 -19.44
C ALA A 254 -14.14 -44.55 -18.79
N ARG A 255 -13.43 -45.54 -18.25
CA ARG A 255 -12.02 -45.44 -17.83
C ARG A 255 -11.13 -45.45 -19.07
N HIS A 256 -10.20 -44.50 -19.13
CA HIS A 256 -9.10 -44.52 -20.09
C HIS A 256 -8.04 -45.52 -19.61
N ASP A 257 -7.95 -46.66 -20.28
CA ASP A 257 -6.93 -47.68 -20.09
C ASP A 257 -5.68 -47.30 -20.91
N ARG A 258 -4.58 -46.95 -20.24
CA ARG A 258 -3.24 -46.86 -20.85
C ARG A 258 -2.55 -48.19 -20.64
N ARG A 259 -2.56 -49.03 -21.67
CA ARG A 259 -1.82 -50.28 -21.72
C ARG A 259 -0.31 -50.03 -21.74
N ARG A 260 0.36 -50.72 -20.82
CA ARG A 260 1.79 -51.05 -20.85
C ARG A 260 2.12 -51.88 -22.09
N ARG A 261 3.29 -51.63 -22.67
CA ARG A 261 4.08 -52.59 -23.45
C ARG A 261 5.47 -52.59 -22.82
N ASP A 262 5.79 -53.67 -22.14
CA ASP A 262 7.16 -54.11 -21.87
C ASP A 262 7.49 -55.14 -22.97
N ASP A 263 8.69 -55.09 -23.56
CA ASP A 263 9.46 -56.30 -23.84
C ASP A 263 10.92 -56.01 -24.28
N HIS A 264 11.80 -56.81 -23.65
CA HIS A 264 13.18 -57.18 -23.98
C HIS A 264 14.34 -56.19 -23.75
N ALA A 265 15.56 -56.57 -23.31
CA ALA A 265 16.10 -57.64 -22.46
C ALA A 265 17.64 -57.56 -22.53
N GLY A 266 18.31 -57.58 -21.36
CA GLY A 266 19.68 -58.06 -21.17
C GLY A 266 20.82 -57.02 -21.27
N ARG A 267 21.97 -57.16 -20.60
CA ARG A 267 22.45 -58.06 -19.51
C ARG A 267 23.84 -57.52 -19.10
N ALA A 268 24.19 -57.68 -17.81
CA ALA A 268 25.55 -57.58 -17.22
C ALA A 268 26.19 -56.18 -17.21
N GLY A 269 26.87 -55.69 -16.16
CA GLY A 269 27.51 -56.33 -15.01
C GLY A 269 28.93 -55.77 -14.92
N GLY A 270 29.32 -55.18 -13.79
CA GLY A 270 30.72 -54.85 -13.47
C GLY A 270 30.97 -53.40 -13.02
N ASP A 271 30.99 -53.19 -11.70
CA ASP A 271 31.99 -52.34 -11.02
C ASP A 271 33.29 -53.17 -10.87
N PRO A 272 34.44 -52.65 -10.40
CA PRO A 272 34.84 -51.25 -10.11
C PRO A 272 36.24 -50.91 -10.68
N LEU A 273 36.77 -49.72 -10.36
CA LEU A 273 38.17 -49.43 -9.93
C LEU A 273 38.83 -48.20 -10.59
N ASP A 274 39.45 -47.41 -9.70
CA ASP A 274 40.69 -46.65 -9.85
C ASP A 274 40.74 -45.36 -10.71
N ALA A 275 40.81 -44.24 -9.99
CA ALA A 275 41.73 -43.14 -10.30
C ALA A 275 43.18 -43.58 -9.99
N PRO A 276 44.27 -42.82 -10.25
CA PRO A 276 44.45 -41.56 -11.00
C PRO A 276 45.65 -41.60 -11.98
N HIS A 277 45.81 -40.63 -12.88
CA HIS A 277 47.14 -40.32 -13.44
C HIS A 277 47.37 -38.82 -13.64
N VAL A 278 48.37 -38.36 -12.89
CA VAL A 278 49.21 -37.18 -13.09
C VAL A 278 50.12 -37.41 -14.30
N CYS A 279 50.29 -36.43 -15.19
CA CYS A 279 51.61 -36.04 -15.68
C CYS A 279 51.64 -34.68 -16.37
N ASP A 280 52.77 -34.03 -16.15
CA ASP A 280 53.17 -32.64 -16.30
C ASP A 280 53.89 -32.37 -17.63
N ARG A 281 54.14 -31.08 -17.87
CA ARG A 281 55.18 -30.43 -18.70
C ARG A 281 54.81 -29.88 -20.07
N GLY A 282 54.74 -28.54 -20.08
CA GLY A 282 55.37 -27.74 -21.13
C GLY A 282 54.41 -26.90 -21.96
N GLY A 283 54.12 -25.68 -21.51
CA GLY A 283 53.45 -24.69 -22.36
C GLY A 283 52.91 -23.49 -21.60
N ARG A 284 53.78 -22.52 -21.26
CA ARG A 284 53.36 -21.17 -20.86
C ARG A 284 52.77 -20.47 -22.08
N VAL A 285 51.51 -20.01 -22.02
CA VAL A 285 51.14 -18.61 -22.31
C VAL A 285 49.96 -18.21 -21.40
N SER A 286 50.15 -17.05 -20.79
CA SER A 286 49.39 -16.28 -19.82
C SER A 286 47.85 -16.22 -19.94
N GLY A 287 47.20 -16.41 -18.78
CA GLY A 287 46.50 -15.29 -18.15
C GLY A 287 44.99 -15.16 -18.34
N LEU A 288 44.20 -16.12 -17.85
CA LEU A 288 42.92 -15.82 -17.20
C LEU A 288 43.04 -16.31 -15.75
N VAL A 289 42.40 -15.64 -14.79
CA VAL A 289 41.46 -16.26 -13.84
C VAL A 289 41.03 -15.26 -12.74
N CYS A 290 39.70 -15.22 -12.63
CA CYS A 290 38.82 -15.06 -11.46
C CYS A 290 39.30 -14.30 -10.21
N VAL A 291 38.52 -13.27 -9.87
CA VAL A 291 38.51 -12.63 -8.55
C VAL A 291 37.63 -13.45 -7.61
N GLU A 292 38.26 -14.03 -6.60
CA GLU A 292 37.63 -14.69 -5.46
C GLU A 292 37.31 -13.65 -4.37
N THR A 293 36.09 -13.71 -3.83
CA THR A 293 35.59 -12.82 -2.77
C THR A 293 36.14 -13.23 -1.40
N ALA A 294 36.94 -12.36 -0.77
CA ALA A 294 37.36 -12.53 0.62
C ALA A 294 36.29 -12.04 1.60
N PRO A 295 36.10 -12.71 2.77
CA PRO A 295 35.18 -12.25 3.81
C PRO A 295 35.84 -11.22 4.74
N PHE A 296 35.10 -10.14 5.03
CA PHE A 296 35.46 -9.09 5.99
C PHE A 296 35.29 -9.60 7.43
N ARG A 297 36.38 -9.71 8.19
CA ARG A 297 36.36 -9.95 9.64
C ARG A 297 36.40 -8.61 10.39
N VAL A 298 35.46 -8.44 11.31
CA VAL A 298 35.39 -7.35 12.29
C VAL A 298 36.24 -7.75 13.52
N ALA A 299 37.15 -6.88 13.95
CA ALA A 299 37.82 -6.97 15.24
C ALA A 299 37.33 -5.83 16.16
N PRO A 300 37.13 -6.06 17.47
CA PRO A 300 36.73 -5.02 18.41
C PRO A 300 37.98 -4.36 19.03
N ALA A 301 38.00 -3.03 19.07
CA ALA A 301 38.95 -2.28 19.90
C ALA A 301 38.18 -1.67 21.08
N ALA A 302 38.43 -2.21 22.27
CA ALA A 302 38.12 -1.60 23.55
C ALA A 302 39.19 -0.54 23.86
N GLY A 303 38.78 0.63 24.34
CA GLY A 303 39.67 1.69 24.79
C GLY A 303 38.90 2.71 25.62
N GLU A 304 39.28 2.80 26.89
CA GLU A 304 38.67 3.54 28.00
C GLU A 304 38.54 5.05 27.77
N TRP A 305 37.45 5.65 28.27
CA TRP A 305 37.36 7.09 28.50
C TRP A 305 37.08 7.36 29.99
N ARG A 306 38.11 7.88 30.67
CA ARG A 306 38.01 8.50 32.01
C ARG A 306 37.62 9.97 31.88
N ALA A 307 36.84 10.45 32.83
CA ALA A 307 36.34 11.81 32.94
C ALA A 307 37.26 12.75 33.74
N ALA A 308 37.37 14.00 33.29
CA ALA A 308 37.65 15.27 34.00
C ALA A 308 37.79 16.34 32.91
N GLY A 309 37.25 17.56 32.90
CA GLY A 309 36.76 18.48 33.93
C GLY A 309 37.38 19.86 33.62
N GLY A 310 36.56 20.90 33.40
CA GLY A 310 36.95 22.31 33.65
C GLY A 310 37.20 23.27 32.46
N ALA A 311 36.38 24.32 32.43
CA ALA A 311 36.68 25.74 32.13
C ALA A 311 36.88 26.27 30.68
N ASP A 312 35.98 27.17 30.29
CA ASP A 312 36.02 28.24 29.25
C ASP A 312 37.01 29.39 29.61
N PRO A 313 37.17 30.48 28.81
CA PRO A 313 37.09 30.70 27.35
C PRO A 313 38.32 31.54 26.82
N VAL A 314 38.39 31.88 25.52
CA VAL A 314 38.88 33.18 24.93
C VAL A 314 39.25 33.08 23.42
N HIS A 315 38.79 34.10 22.67
CA HIS A 315 39.08 34.58 21.30
C HIS A 315 40.36 34.14 20.54
N HIS A 316 40.24 33.80 19.25
CA HIS A 316 40.65 34.66 18.11
C HIS A 316 40.52 34.01 16.70
N ARG A 317 40.12 34.87 15.73
CA ARG A 317 40.49 34.95 14.30
C ARG A 317 39.90 33.99 13.24
N LEU A 318 39.08 34.63 12.40
CA LEU A 318 38.95 34.51 10.94
C LEU A 318 40.24 34.11 10.20
N VAL A 319 40.12 33.12 9.29
CA VAL A 319 40.72 33.15 7.94
C VAL A 319 39.75 32.44 6.98
N GLU A 320 39.19 33.19 6.04
CA GLU A 320 38.61 32.69 4.79
C GLU A 320 39.73 32.22 3.85
N HIS A 321 39.56 31.09 3.16
CA HIS A 321 40.14 30.92 1.83
C HIS A 321 39.25 30.07 0.92
N ARG A 322 39.03 30.64 -0.26
CA ARG A 322 38.16 30.20 -1.36
C ARG A 322 38.71 29.00 -2.14
N SER A 323 37.78 28.22 -2.69
CA SER A 323 37.75 27.60 -4.03
C SER A 323 38.82 26.57 -4.44
N ALA A 324 38.37 25.36 -4.79
CA ALA A 324 38.51 24.81 -6.15
C ALA A 324 37.66 23.53 -6.33
N MET A 325 36.67 23.59 -7.23
CA MET A 325 36.09 22.42 -7.89
C MET A 325 37.11 21.84 -8.86
N ALA A 326 37.26 20.52 -8.88
CA ALA A 326 37.93 19.81 -9.97
C ALA A 326 36.95 18.78 -10.55
N VAL A 327 36.49 19.07 -11.77
CA VAL A 327 35.84 18.16 -12.71
C VAL A 327 36.95 17.34 -13.36
N ALA A 328 36.85 16.01 -13.36
CA ALA A 328 37.73 15.13 -14.12
C ALA A 328 36.93 14.41 -15.21
N HIS A 329 37.15 14.85 -16.45
CA HIS A 329 36.87 14.10 -17.67
C HIS A 329 37.93 13.00 -17.82
N CYS A 330 37.51 11.78 -18.17
CA CYS A 330 38.41 10.76 -18.71
C CYS A 330 38.03 10.48 -20.18
N SER A 331 39.00 10.67 -21.06
CA SER A 331 39.06 10.15 -22.43
C SER A 331 40.49 9.68 -22.68
N GLY A 332 40.62 8.63 -23.48
CA GLY A 332 41.88 8.01 -23.90
C GLY A 332 41.70 6.49 -23.90
N ALA A 333 42.14 5.73 -24.90
CA ALA A 333 42.81 6.02 -26.16
C ALA A 333 42.51 4.83 -27.10
#